data_AF-A0A3N5GSA7-F1
#
_entry.id   AF-A0A3N5GSA7-F1
#
_cell.length_a   1.000
_cell.length_b   1.000
_cell.length_c   1.000
_cell.angle_alpha   90.00
_cell.angle_beta   90.00
_cell.angle_gamma   90.00
#
_symmetry.space_group_name_H-M   'P 1'
#
loop_
_entity.id
_entity.type
_entity.pdbx_description
1 polymer ?
#
loop_
_entity_poly.entity_id
_entity_poly.type
_entity_poly.pdbx_seq_one_letter_code
_entity_poly.pdbx_strand_id
1 'polypeptide(L)'
;MASVSAPVSEAAAWADEAGWQALLERHGRLFDAWVEGAAVALVPREAADAGNGEMLAWVRRDGSMRIERRRFVGFADCDVAVLFVAEPGALAAVHERLHDNALGAMKLQLRHGGMLLYVLAPKAQLLDDGYEDFLETLGLAFMGACR
;
A
#
# COMPACT_ATOMS: atom_id res chain seq x y z
N MET A 1 29.11 -3.79 19.44
CA MET A 1 27.78 -4.24 19.91
C MET A 1 26.75 -3.52 19.08
N ALA A 2 26.12 -4.21 18.12
CA ALA A 2 25.05 -3.61 17.32
C ALA A 2 23.87 -3.35 18.26
N SER A 3 23.45 -2.09 18.36
CA SER A 3 22.21 -1.74 19.05
C SER A 3 21.07 -2.37 18.26
N VAL A 4 20.49 -3.44 18.78
CA VAL A 4 19.25 -4.00 18.22
C VAL A 4 18.18 -2.97 18.55
N SER A 5 17.78 -2.17 17.56
CA SER A 5 16.63 -1.29 17.68
C SER A 5 15.43 -2.12 18.12
N ALA A 6 14.65 -1.61 19.08
CA ALA A 6 13.41 -2.24 19.49
C ALA A 6 12.49 -2.43 18.26
N PRO A 7 11.71 -3.53 18.20
CA PRO A 7 10.76 -3.74 17.13
C PRO A 7 9.81 -2.54 17.04
N VAL A 8 9.53 -2.11 15.81
CA VAL A 8 8.67 -0.94 15.59
C VAL A 8 7.26 -1.29 16.07
N SER A 9 6.66 -0.43 16.89
CA SER A 9 5.26 -0.64 17.29
C SER A 9 4.33 -0.36 16.11
N GLU A 10 3.21 -1.08 16.05
CA GLU A 10 2.22 -0.90 15.00
C GLU A 10 1.71 0.55 14.91
N ALA A 11 1.45 1.18 16.06
CA ALA A 11 1.08 2.59 16.13
C ALA A 11 2.15 3.51 15.52
N ALA A 12 3.44 3.23 15.72
CA ALA A 12 4.51 4.01 15.11
C ALA A 12 4.57 3.80 13.60
N ALA A 13 4.33 2.57 13.12
CA ALA A 13 4.29 2.28 11.68
C ALA A 13 3.15 3.03 10.97
N TRP A 14 1.96 3.11 11.58
CA TRP A 14 0.84 3.90 11.04
C TRP A 14 1.09 5.42 11.14
N ALA A 15 1.87 5.86 12.12
CA ALA A 15 2.13 7.28 12.36
C ALA A 15 3.25 7.89 11.52
N ASP A 16 4.18 7.07 11.00
CA ASP A 16 5.39 7.55 10.30
C ASP A 16 5.14 7.93 8.83
N GLU A 17 4.34 8.97 8.61
CA GLU A 17 4.05 9.48 7.27
C GLU A 17 5.30 9.90 6.51
N ALA A 18 6.31 10.45 7.21
CA ALA A 18 7.57 10.88 6.60
C ALA A 18 8.38 9.69 6.07
N GLY A 19 8.46 8.59 6.83
CA GLY A 19 9.09 7.36 6.38
C GLY A 19 8.41 6.76 5.15
N TRP A 20 7.07 6.71 5.15
CA TRP A 20 6.31 6.25 4.00
C TRP A 20 6.46 7.17 2.78
N GLN A 21 6.48 8.49 2.99
CA GLN A 21 6.72 9.47 1.92
C GLN A 21 8.09 9.26 1.29
N ALA A 22 9.13 9.06 2.12
CA ALA A 22 10.48 8.76 1.64
C ALA A 22 10.54 7.41 0.88
N LEU A 23 9.72 6.42 1.24
CA LEU A 23 9.59 5.17 0.46
C LEU A 23 9.06 5.45 -0.95
N LEU A 24 7.99 6.24 -1.04
CA LEU A 24 7.35 6.59 -2.32
C LEU A 24 8.28 7.38 -3.22
N GLU A 25 9.02 8.34 -2.67
CA GLU A 25 9.99 9.15 -3.43
C GLU A 25 11.12 8.30 -4.02
N ARG A 26 11.68 7.37 -3.24
CA ARG A 26 12.73 6.46 -3.73
C ARG A 26 12.26 5.53 -4.85
N HIS A 27 10.98 5.17 -4.84
CA HIS A 27 10.36 4.31 -5.84
C HIS A 27 9.52 5.10 -6.86
N GLY A 28 9.71 6.42 -6.97
CA GLY A 28 8.84 7.29 -7.77
C GLY A 28 8.59 6.79 -9.20
N ARG A 29 9.61 6.19 -9.83
CA ARG A 29 9.53 5.62 -11.18
C ARG A 29 8.48 4.53 -11.35
N LEU A 30 8.19 3.79 -10.28
CA LEU A 30 7.15 2.74 -10.26
C LEU A 30 5.74 3.30 -10.52
N PHE A 31 5.58 4.61 -10.33
CA PHE A 31 4.31 5.32 -10.42
C PHE A 31 4.31 6.33 -11.58
N ASP A 32 5.31 6.32 -12.47
CA ASP A 32 5.42 7.31 -13.55
C ASP A 32 4.21 7.26 -14.51
N ALA A 33 3.69 6.05 -14.74
CA ALA A 33 2.51 5.82 -15.58
C ALA A 33 1.18 6.19 -14.88
N TRP A 34 1.18 6.46 -13.57
CA TRP A 34 -0.07 6.70 -12.84
C TRP A 34 -0.68 8.04 -13.20
N VAL A 35 -1.98 8.01 -13.48
CA VAL A 35 -2.79 9.22 -13.70
C VAL A 35 -2.93 10.03 -12.40
N GLU A 36 -3.17 11.33 -12.54
CA GLU A 36 -3.43 12.22 -11.41
C GLU A 36 -4.65 11.74 -10.59
N GLY A 37 -4.49 11.62 -9.28
CA GLY A 37 -5.52 11.09 -8.38
C GLY A 37 -5.63 9.58 -8.28
N ALA A 38 -4.86 8.81 -9.07
CA ALA A 38 -4.70 7.37 -8.82
C ALA A 38 -4.21 7.12 -7.39
N ALA A 39 -4.80 6.14 -6.71
CA ALA A 39 -4.55 5.88 -5.31
C ALA A 39 -4.65 4.41 -4.95
N VAL A 40 -3.79 4.01 -4.01
CA VAL A 40 -3.93 2.79 -3.21
C VAL A 40 -3.93 3.15 -1.74
N ALA A 41 -4.44 2.28 -0.86
CA ALA A 41 -4.39 2.54 0.57
C ALA A 41 -4.09 1.28 1.40
N LEU A 42 -3.53 1.52 2.58
CA LEU A 42 -3.36 0.54 3.65
C LEU A 42 -4.39 0.86 4.75
N VAL A 43 -5.09 -0.15 5.24
CA VAL A 43 -6.06 -0.04 6.33
C VAL A 43 -5.84 -1.17 7.33
N PRO A 44 -5.95 -0.95 8.65
CA PRO A 44 -5.84 -2.03 9.62
C PRO A 44 -7.06 -2.96 9.53
N ARG A 45 -6.85 -4.25 9.83
CA ARG A 45 -7.89 -5.29 9.79
C ARG A 45 -9.15 -4.90 10.58
N GLU A 46 -8.96 -4.36 11.78
CA GLU A 46 -10.07 -3.92 12.64
C GLU A 46 -10.95 -2.84 12.00
N ALA A 47 -10.37 -1.90 11.25
CA ALA A 47 -11.12 -0.85 10.58
C ALA A 47 -11.87 -1.38 9.35
N ALA A 48 -11.25 -2.33 8.63
CA ALA A 48 -11.90 -3.03 7.52
C ALA A 48 -13.12 -3.83 7.99
N ASP A 49 -12.98 -4.61 9.07
CA ASP A 49 -14.06 -5.41 9.65
C ASP A 49 -15.19 -4.54 10.25
N ALA A 50 -14.84 -3.40 10.84
CA ALA A 50 -15.82 -2.43 11.35
C ALA A 50 -16.50 -1.60 10.25
N GLY A 51 -16.00 -1.63 9.01
CA GLY A 51 -16.48 -0.81 7.91
C GLY A 51 -16.22 0.69 8.10
N ASN A 52 -15.34 1.07 9.02
CA ASN A 52 -15.00 2.46 9.30
C ASN A 52 -13.67 2.57 10.04
N GLY A 53 -12.84 3.55 9.67
CA GLY A 53 -11.59 3.86 10.37
C GLY A 53 -10.70 4.82 9.59
N GLU A 54 -9.41 4.83 9.90
CA GLU A 54 -8.40 5.59 9.15
C GLU A 54 -7.61 4.65 8.22
N MET A 55 -7.19 5.19 7.09
CA MET A 55 -6.32 4.52 6.13
C MET A 55 -5.18 5.44 5.72
N LEU A 56 -4.04 4.82 5.40
CA LEU A 56 -2.88 5.49 4.85
C LEU A 56 -2.91 5.33 3.32
N ALA A 57 -3.25 6.40 2.61
CA ALA A 57 -3.36 6.41 1.17
C ALA A 57 -2.05 6.88 0.51
N TRP A 58 -1.70 6.23 -0.60
CA TRP A 58 -0.62 6.62 -1.50
C TRP A 58 -1.27 7.14 -2.77
N VAL A 59 -1.11 8.43 -3.04
CA VAL A 59 -1.93 9.14 -4.04
C VAL A 59 -1.02 9.86 -5.01
N ARG A 60 -1.30 9.75 -6.31
CA ARG A 60 -0.63 10.55 -7.34
C ARG A 60 -1.14 11.99 -7.27
N ARG A 61 -0.22 12.92 -6.98
CA ARG A 61 -0.43 14.37 -6.87
C ARG A 61 0.69 15.14 -7.53
N ASP A 62 0.34 16.02 -8.46
CA ASP A 62 1.26 16.93 -9.15
C ASP A 62 2.48 16.20 -9.74
N GLY A 63 2.24 15.01 -10.31
CA GLY A 63 3.30 14.17 -10.90
C GLY A 63 4.20 13.43 -9.90
N SER A 64 3.84 13.41 -8.61
CA SER A 64 4.56 12.69 -7.55
C SER A 64 3.61 11.85 -6.70
N MET A 65 4.11 10.84 -6.01
CA MET A 65 3.28 10.12 -5.02
C MET A 65 3.33 10.80 -3.66
N ARG A 66 2.17 10.89 -3.00
CA ARG A 66 1.99 11.50 -1.68
C ARG A 66 1.32 10.57 -0.71
N ILE A 67 1.78 10.63 0.54
CA ILE A 67 1.09 10.04 1.68
C ILE A 67 -0.03 10.98 2.12
N GLU A 68 -1.23 10.42 2.26
CA GLU A 68 -2.39 11.10 2.80
C GLU A 68 -3.07 10.21 3.84
N ARG A 69 -3.52 10.79 4.96
CA ARG A 69 -4.49 10.14 5.83
C ARG A 69 -5.90 10.37 5.31
N ARG A 70 -6.64 9.29 5.13
CA ARG A 70 -8.03 9.33 4.69
C ARG A 70 -8.89 8.49 5.61
N ARG A 71 -10.19 8.76 5.58
CA ARG A 71 -11.16 7.94 6.29
C ARG A 71 -11.57 6.77 5.41
N PHE A 72 -11.47 5.56 5.94
CA PHE A 72 -12.14 4.40 5.38
C PHE A 72 -13.59 4.39 5.88
N VAL A 73 -14.56 4.26 4.98
CA VAL A 73 -16.00 4.25 5.29
C VAL A 73 -16.70 3.00 4.72
N GLY A 74 -15.93 1.93 4.53
CA GLY A 74 -16.39 0.68 3.93
C GLY A 74 -15.95 0.54 2.47
N PHE A 75 -16.05 -0.69 1.96
CA PHE A 75 -15.56 -1.04 0.62
C PHE A 75 -16.34 -0.38 -0.52
N ALA A 76 -17.64 -0.12 -0.33
CA ALA A 76 -18.52 0.43 -1.37
C ALA A 76 -18.19 1.90 -1.71
N ASP A 77 -17.74 2.66 -0.71
CA ASP A 77 -17.46 4.09 -0.81
C ASP A 77 -15.96 4.40 -0.66
N CYS A 78 -15.09 3.40 -0.89
CA CYS A 78 -13.65 3.55 -0.77
C CYS A 78 -13.05 4.18 -2.03
N ASP A 79 -12.40 5.33 -1.90
CA ASP A 79 -11.93 6.18 -3.02
C ASP A 79 -10.54 5.79 -3.58
N VAL A 80 -10.19 4.50 -3.51
CA VAL A 80 -8.92 3.96 -3.99
C VAL A 80 -9.15 2.77 -4.91
N ALA A 81 -8.25 2.56 -5.87
CA ALA A 81 -8.39 1.46 -6.82
C ALA A 81 -7.98 0.11 -6.21
N VAL A 82 -7.05 0.13 -5.26
CA VAL A 82 -6.54 -1.05 -4.55
C VAL A 82 -6.40 -0.76 -3.07
N LEU A 83 -6.94 -1.65 -2.24
CA LEU A 83 -6.91 -1.56 -0.78
C LEU A 83 -6.16 -2.75 -0.20
N PHE A 84 -5.16 -2.47 0.64
CA PHE A 84 -4.42 -3.44 1.44
C PHE A 84 -4.98 -3.45 2.86
N VAL A 85 -5.53 -4.59 3.28
CA VAL A 85 -5.97 -4.81 4.66
C VAL A 85 -4.86 -5.51 5.42
N ALA A 86 -4.25 -4.82 6.39
CA ALA A 86 -3.14 -5.33 7.17
C ALA A 86 -3.62 -6.03 8.44
N GLU A 87 -3.22 -7.29 8.62
CA GLU A 87 -3.36 -8.00 9.89
C GLU A 87 -2.43 -7.37 10.95
N PRO A 88 -2.73 -7.55 12.25
CA PRO A 88 -1.92 -6.98 13.33
C PRO A 88 -0.43 -7.30 13.19
N GLY A 89 0.40 -6.26 13.23
CA GLY A 89 1.86 -6.36 13.13
C GLY A 89 2.41 -6.49 11.70
N ALA A 90 1.56 -6.73 10.69
CA ALA A 90 2.03 -6.84 9.31
C ALA A 90 2.59 -5.52 8.78
N LEU A 91 1.94 -4.39 9.10
CA LEU A 91 2.46 -3.08 8.70
C LEU A 91 3.78 -2.76 9.43
N ALA A 92 3.90 -3.09 10.71
CA ALA A 92 5.14 -2.92 11.45
C ALA A 92 6.30 -3.69 10.81
N ALA A 93 6.07 -4.93 10.38
CA ALA A 93 7.08 -5.74 9.68
C ALA A 93 7.50 -5.16 8.32
N VAL A 94 6.58 -4.50 7.60
CA VAL A 94 6.94 -3.74 6.38
C VAL A 94 7.72 -2.48 6.75
N HIS A 95 7.29 -1.81 7.82
CA HIS A 95 7.87 -0.54 8.27
C HIS A 95 9.34 -0.70 8.72
N GLU A 96 9.66 -1.79 9.41
CA GLU A 96 11.05 -2.12 9.78
C GLU A 96 12.01 -2.18 8.57
N ARG A 97 11.46 -2.34 7.37
CA ARG A 97 12.21 -2.40 6.11
C ARG A 97 12.01 -1.17 5.23
N LEU A 98 11.47 -0.06 5.77
CA LEU A 98 11.21 1.18 5.03
C LEU A 98 12.41 1.68 4.25
N HIS A 99 13.63 1.56 4.78
CA HIS A 99 14.84 2.08 4.16
C HIS A 99 15.58 1.09 3.24
N ASP A 100 15.19 -0.18 3.28
CA ASP A 100 15.83 -1.26 2.51
C ASP A 100 14.87 -1.80 1.45
N ASN A 101 13.96 -2.69 1.86
CA ASN A 101 13.12 -3.46 0.94
C ASN A 101 11.68 -3.59 1.44
N ALA A 102 11.02 -2.45 1.63
CA ALA A 102 9.63 -2.40 2.09
C ALA A 102 8.66 -3.07 1.11
N LEU A 103 8.80 -2.83 -0.21
CA LEU A 103 7.92 -3.47 -1.21
C LEU A 103 8.11 -5.00 -1.24
N GLY A 104 9.34 -5.50 -1.05
CA GLY A 104 9.59 -6.92 -0.88
C GLY A 104 9.02 -7.48 0.41
N ALA A 105 9.05 -6.71 1.51
CA ALA A 105 8.40 -7.08 2.77
C ALA A 105 6.87 -7.16 2.61
N MET A 106 6.28 -6.17 1.94
CA MET A 106 4.85 -6.11 1.65
C MET A 106 4.40 -7.29 0.76
N LYS A 107 5.20 -7.65 -0.25
CA LYS A 107 5.01 -8.87 -1.04
C LYS A 107 5.03 -10.15 -0.20
N LEU A 108 5.91 -10.25 0.80
CA LEU A 108 5.92 -11.38 1.73
C LEU A 108 4.67 -11.41 2.61
N GLN A 109 4.22 -10.25 3.11
CA GLN A 109 2.96 -10.16 3.88
C GLN A 109 1.76 -10.62 3.06
N LEU A 110 1.68 -10.24 1.78
CA LEU A 110 0.64 -10.72 0.86
C LEU A 110 0.68 -12.25 0.69
N ARG A 111 1.88 -12.83 0.55
CA ARG A 111 2.04 -14.28 0.35
C ARG A 111 1.71 -15.10 1.61
N HIS A 112 1.97 -14.55 2.79
CA HIS A 112 1.75 -15.24 4.06
C HIS A 112 0.38 -14.93 4.69
N GLY A 113 -0.42 -14.08 4.05
CA GLY A 113 -1.73 -13.66 4.56
C GLY A 113 -1.68 -12.61 5.68
N GLY A 114 -0.52 -12.00 5.94
CA GLY A 114 -0.40 -10.85 6.84
C GLY A 114 -0.97 -9.56 6.23
N MET A 115 -1.11 -9.50 4.91
CA MET A 115 -1.89 -8.48 4.23
C MET A 115 -2.82 -9.15 3.22
N LEU A 116 -4.07 -8.69 3.16
CA LEU A 116 -5.02 -9.04 2.11
C LEU A 116 -5.09 -7.88 1.12
N LEU A 117 -5.15 -8.20 -0.18
CA LEU A 117 -5.32 -7.21 -1.24
C LEU A 117 -6.72 -7.31 -1.83
N TYR A 118 -7.41 -6.19 -1.87
CA TYR A 118 -8.70 -6.00 -2.51
C TYR A 118 -8.52 -5.08 -3.71
N VAL A 119 -8.93 -5.54 -4.88
CA VAL A 119 -8.98 -4.73 -6.10
C VAL A 119 -10.39 -4.20 -6.24
N LEU A 120 -10.55 -2.88 -6.12
CA LEU A 120 -11.85 -2.20 -6.09
C LEU A 120 -12.21 -1.61 -7.46
N ALA A 121 -11.20 -1.22 -8.25
CA ALA A 121 -11.40 -0.75 -9.61
C ALA A 121 -11.45 -1.91 -10.63
N PRO A 122 -12.20 -1.77 -11.74
CA PRO A 122 -12.15 -2.72 -12.84
C PRO A 122 -10.74 -2.86 -13.44
N LYS A 123 -10.40 -4.04 -13.94
CA LYS A 123 -9.08 -4.30 -14.56
C LYS A 123 -8.74 -3.32 -15.69
N ALA A 124 -9.69 -2.99 -16.56
CA ALA A 124 -9.45 -2.06 -17.66
C ALA A 124 -9.04 -0.68 -17.14
N GLN A 125 -9.74 -0.18 -16.12
CA GLN A 125 -9.40 1.08 -15.47
C GLN A 125 -7.99 1.03 -14.86
N LEU A 126 -7.63 -0.05 -14.16
CA LEU A 126 -6.29 -0.17 -13.58
C LEU A 126 -5.16 -0.17 -14.63
N LEU A 127 -5.41 -0.71 -15.83
CA LEU A 127 -4.46 -0.63 -16.95
C LEU A 127 -4.37 0.81 -17.46
N ASP A 128 -5.52 1.44 -17.73
CA ASP A 128 -5.60 2.80 -18.24
C ASP A 128 -5.01 3.82 -17.25
N ASP A 129 -5.16 3.57 -15.96
CA ASP A 129 -4.66 4.40 -14.86
C ASP A 129 -3.20 4.06 -14.48
N GLY A 130 -2.57 3.05 -15.10
CA GLY A 130 -1.12 2.78 -15.00
C GLY A 130 -0.66 1.90 -13.82
N TYR A 131 -1.54 1.13 -13.18
CA TYR A 131 -1.21 0.32 -11.99
C TYR A 131 -0.35 -0.93 -12.25
N GLU A 132 -0.11 -1.29 -13.51
CA GLU A 132 0.50 -2.56 -13.91
C GLU A 132 1.85 -2.83 -13.23
N ASP A 133 2.84 -1.97 -13.46
CA ASP A 133 4.20 -2.15 -12.92
C ASP A 133 4.22 -2.28 -11.39
N PHE A 134 3.38 -1.51 -10.71
CA PHE A 134 3.23 -1.55 -9.25
C PHE A 134 2.69 -2.90 -8.77
N LEU A 135 1.61 -3.39 -9.39
CA LEU A 135 0.97 -4.65 -9.01
C LEU A 135 1.88 -5.85 -9.34
N GLU A 136 2.59 -5.81 -10.47
CA GLU A 136 3.56 -6.84 -10.84
C GLU A 136 4.74 -6.90 -9.86
N THR A 137 5.22 -5.75 -9.38
CA THR A 137 6.28 -5.67 -8.36
C THR A 137 5.87 -6.40 -7.08
N LEU A 138 4.61 -6.24 -6.66
CA LEU A 138 4.02 -6.96 -5.53
C LEU A 138 3.77 -8.45 -5.80
N GLY A 139 4.05 -8.92 -7.02
CA GLY A 139 3.93 -10.32 -7.41
C GLY A 139 2.51 -10.74 -7.80
N LEU A 140 1.65 -9.79 -8.14
CA LEU A 140 0.34 -10.06 -8.69
C LEU A 140 0.48 -10.23 -10.20
N ALA A 141 -0.03 -11.35 -10.73
CA ALA A 141 -0.09 -11.55 -12.16
C ALA A 141 -1.21 -10.65 -12.72
N PHE A 142 -0.84 -9.49 -13.25
CA PHE A 142 -1.79 -8.51 -13.78
C PHE A 142 -2.20 -8.84 -15.22
N MET A 143 -1.23 -9.29 -16.02
CA MET A 143 -1.48 -9.99 -17.26
C MET A 143 -1.89 -11.43 -16.95
N GLY A 144 -3.17 -11.72 -17.18
CA GLY A 144 -3.61 -13.10 -17.32
C GLY A 144 -2.79 -13.73 -18.43
N ALA A 145 -2.11 -14.83 -18.12
CA ALA A 145 -1.59 -15.72 -19.14
C ALA A 145 -2.78 -16.38 -19.86
N CYS A 146 -3.47 -15.61 -20.71
CA CYS A 146 -4.30 -16.14 -21.77
C CYS A 146 -3.45 -16.07 -23.03
N ARG A 147 -2.79 -17.19 -23.30
CA ARG A 147 -2.36 -17.56 -24.64
C ARG A 147 -3.58 -18.06 -25.40
#